data_AF-A0A956NIX6-F1
#
_entry.id   AF-A0A956NIX6-F1
#
_cell.length_a   1.000
_cell.length_b   1.000
_cell.length_c   1.000
_cell.angle_alpha   90.00
_cell.angle_beta   90.00
_cell.angle_gamma   90.00
#
_symmetry.space_group_name_H-M   'P 1'
#
loop_
_entity.id
_entity.type
_entity.pdbx_description
1 polymer ?
#
loop_
_entity_poly.entity_id
_entity_poly.type
_entity_poly.pdbx_seq_one_letter_code
_entity_poly.pdbx_strand_id
1 'polypeptide(L)'
;ARPWLAFAVFAAVLVIPLVTFVGLDRPVWADEVGYFATVRYFGDHFRFATLADYDQVTLPLAYFVYAAWGKVVGFDLSSLRILSLVLAVSTFALPFGLNHDLHHVRSPLRCSSRARALEPLGAGESSHPRLLPGVGVVRTLPGAAVVRLSTWSPRRDRGIRAPCDEGRIMSTRLRHGDAV
;
A
#
# COMPACT_ATOMS: atom_id res chain seq x y z
N ALA A 1 12.46 3.79 12.89
CA ALA A 1 13.00 4.97 12.19
C ALA A 1 11.85 5.71 11.50
N ARG A 2 11.88 7.05 11.42
CA ARG A 2 10.88 7.80 10.64
C ARG A 2 11.07 7.40 9.17
N PRO A 3 10.08 6.84 8.46
CA PRO A 3 10.26 6.32 7.11
C PRO A 3 10.73 7.40 6.12
N TRP A 4 10.34 8.66 6.36
CA TRP A 4 10.82 9.82 5.62
C TRP A 4 12.33 10.04 5.71
N LEU A 5 12.97 9.74 6.85
CA LEU A 5 14.42 9.83 6.98
C LEU A 5 15.11 8.73 6.18
N ALA A 6 14.58 7.49 6.21
CA ALA A 6 15.10 6.39 5.42
C ALA A 6 14.99 6.68 3.92
N PHE A 7 13.85 7.22 3.48
CA PHE A 7 13.65 7.67 2.11
C PHE A 7 14.62 8.79 1.74
N ALA A 8 14.77 9.83 2.56
CA ALA A 8 15.67 10.95 2.28
C ALA A 8 17.13 10.50 2.17
N VAL A 9 17.58 9.61 3.05
CA VAL A 9 18.93 9.02 2.97
C VAL A 9 19.08 8.19 1.70
N PHE A 10 18.11 7.33 1.37
CA PHE A 10 18.14 6.53 0.14
C PHE A 10 18.18 7.41 -1.12
N ALA A 11 17.31 8.42 -1.19
CA ALA A 11 17.27 9.37 -2.29
C ALA A 11 18.59 10.14 -2.41
N ALA A 12 19.17 10.62 -1.30
CA ALA A 12 20.46 11.31 -1.31
C ALA A 12 21.61 10.39 -1.79
N VAL A 13 21.66 9.15 -1.31
CA VAL A 13 22.65 8.15 -1.71
C VAL A 13 22.54 7.78 -3.19
N LEU A 14 21.36 7.88 -3.80
CA LEU A 14 21.19 7.60 -5.23
C LEU A 14 21.47 8.85 -6.08
N VAL A 15 20.90 9.99 -5.70
CA VAL A 15 20.95 11.22 -6.50
C VAL A 15 22.33 11.88 -6.45
N ILE A 16 22.99 11.94 -5.29
CA ILE A 16 24.28 12.63 -5.16
C ILE A 16 25.34 11.96 -6.04
N PRO A 17 25.59 10.64 -5.94
CA PRO A 17 26.55 9.97 -6.83
C PRO A 17 26.18 10.11 -8.30
N LEU A 18 24.89 9.95 -8.64
CA LEU A 18 24.43 10.11 -10.01
C LEU A 18 24.79 11.50 -10.56
N VAL A 19 24.50 12.55 -9.81
CA VAL A 19 24.82 13.93 -10.21
C VAL A 19 26.33 14.17 -10.24
N THR A 20 27.11 13.64 -9.29
CA THR A 20 28.56 13.88 -9.24
C THR A 20 29.35 13.09 -10.27
N PHE A 21 28.96 11.85 -10.56
CA PHE A 21 29.69 10.98 -11.51
C PHE A 21 29.23 11.16 -12.95
N VAL A 22 27.93 11.34 -13.17
CA VAL A 22 27.39 11.52 -14.53
C VAL A 22 27.47 12.99 -14.96
N GLY A 23 27.31 13.91 -14.01
CA GLY A 23 27.25 15.35 -14.29
C GLY A 23 25.93 15.78 -14.92
N LEU A 24 25.48 16.98 -14.59
CA LEU A 24 24.33 17.61 -15.26
C LEU A 24 24.71 18.17 -16.64
N ASP A 25 25.99 18.46 -16.87
CA ASP A 25 26.53 19.08 -18.09
C ASP A 25 27.23 18.07 -19.01
N ARG A 26 26.82 16.80 -18.94
CA ARG A 26 27.37 15.78 -19.85
C ARG A 26 26.88 15.98 -21.28
N PRO A 27 27.65 15.51 -22.28
CA PRO A 27 27.20 15.49 -23.67
C PRO A 27 25.84 14.82 -23.82
N VAL A 28 25.09 15.30 -24.82
CA VAL A 28 23.73 14.84 -25.13
C VAL A 28 23.78 13.41 -25.63
N TRP A 29 22.90 12.56 -25.12
CA TRP A 29 22.72 11.21 -25.65
C TRP A 29 21.81 11.20 -26.87
N ALA A 30 21.91 10.15 -27.70
CA ALA A 30 21.20 10.09 -28.98
C ALA A 30 19.67 10.23 -28.83
N ASP A 31 19.09 9.64 -27.77
CA ASP A 31 17.67 9.73 -27.42
C ASP A 31 17.28 11.11 -26.86
N GLU A 32 18.18 11.75 -26.11
CA GLU A 32 17.98 13.09 -25.57
C GLU A 32 17.85 14.15 -26.67
N VAL A 33 18.54 14.00 -27.81
CA VAL A 33 18.47 14.97 -28.92
C VAL A 33 17.04 15.10 -29.46
N GLY A 34 16.41 13.99 -29.81
CA GLY A 34 15.05 13.98 -30.33
C GLY A 34 14.03 14.42 -29.28
N TYR A 35 14.24 13.99 -28.03
CA TYR A 35 13.41 14.40 -26.90
C TYR A 35 13.46 15.92 -26.69
N PHE A 36 14.66 16.48 -26.64
CA PHE A 36 14.91 17.90 -26.43
C PHE A 36 14.29 18.76 -27.53
N ALA A 37 14.48 18.38 -28.79
CA ALA A 37 13.88 19.08 -29.93
C ALA A 37 12.35 19.11 -29.82
N THR A 38 11.75 17.98 -29.42
CA THR A 38 10.30 17.87 -29.25
C THR A 38 9.81 18.73 -28.08
N VAL A 39 10.48 18.69 -26.93
CA VAL A 39 10.15 19.56 -25.78
C VAL A 39 10.21 21.04 -26.18
N ARG A 40 11.23 21.45 -26.94
CA ARG A 40 11.36 22.82 -27.42
C ARG A 40 10.22 23.20 -28.37
N TYR A 41 9.88 22.31 -29.30
CA TYR A 41 8.73 22.50 -30.20
C TYR A 41 7.41 22.68 -29.44
N PHE A 42 7.16 21.87 -28.40
CA PHE A 42 6.00 22.03 -27.51
C PHE A 42 6.06 23.32 -26.68
N GLY A 43 7.26 23.78 -26.33
CA GLY A 43 7.49 25.09 -25.72
C GLY A 43 7.03 26.22 -26.62
N ASP A 44 7.48 26.22 -27.88
CA ASP A 44 7.13 27.25 -28.86
C ASP A 44 5.64 27.18 -29.25
N HIS A 45 5.07 25.97 -29.29
CA HIS A 45 3.68 25.70 -29.70
C HIS A 45 2.86 25.12 -28.54
N PHE A 46 2.78 25.83 -27.42
CA PHE A 46 2.10 25.35 -26.21
C PHE A 46 0.56 25.44 -26.32
N ARG A 47 -0.04 24.60 -27.18
CA ARG A 47 -1.48 24.56 -27.50
C ARG A 47 -1.93 23.12 -27.68
N PHE A 48 -3.19 22.82 -27.36
CA PHE A 48 -3.74 21.46 -27.51
C PHE A 48 -3.66 20.91 -28.94
N ALA A 49 -3.71 21.76 -29.96
CA ALA A 49 -3.57 21.35 -31.36
C ALA A 49 -2.21 20.64 -31.63
N THR A 50 -1.17 20.99 -30.89
CA THR A 50 0.18 20.41 -31.01
C THR A 50 0.23 18.95 -30.58
N LEU A 51 -0.76 18.47 -29.81
CA LEU A 51 -0.88 17.06 -29.43
C LEU A 51 -1.13 16.14 -30.63
N ALA A 52 -1.65 16.68 -31.74
CA ALA A 52 -2.00 15.91 -32.94
C ALA A 52 -0.91 15.96 -34.03
N ASP A 53 0.11 16.80 -33.88
CA ASP A 53 1.05 17.18 -34.95
C ASP A 53 2.51 17.09 -34.47
N TYR A 54 2.89 15.91 -33.96
CA TYR A 54 4.27 15.65 -33.53
C TYR A 54 4.72 14.25 -33.97
N ASP A 55 6.01 14.13 -34.28
CA ASP A 55 6.61 12.97 -34.97
C ASP A 55 7.10 11.86 -34.00
N GLN A 56 6.75 11.93 -32.72
CA GLN A 56 7.26 10.98 -31.71
C GLN A 56 6.19 9.98 -31.30
N VAL A 57 6.61 8.75 -30.97
CA VAL A 57 5.71 7.68 -30.48
C VAL A 57 5.35 7.87 -29.00
N THR A 58 6.15 8.62 -28.25
CA THR A 58 6.00 8.82 -26.81
C THR A 58 4.78 9.67 -26.47
N LEU A 59 4.09 9.34 -25.37
CA LEU A 59 2.92 10.09 -24.91
C LEU A 59 3.19 11.60 -24.80
N PRO A 60 2.30 12.44 -25.36
CA PRO A 60 2.58 13.86 -25.52
C PRO A 60 2.48 14.66 -24.22
N LEU A 61 1.84 14.11 -23.19
CA LEU A 61 1.72 14.73 -21.88
C LEU A 61 3.09 14.97 -21.24
N ALA A 62 4.04 14.05 -21.45
CA ALA A 62 5.41 14.22 -20.95
C ALA A 62 6.05 15.47 -21.55
N TYR A 63 5.94 15.66 -22.88
CA TYR A 63 6.48 16.84 -23.55
C TYR A 63 5.85 18.14 -23.06
N PHE A 64 4.54 18.13 -22.76
CA PHE A 64 3.87 19.29 -22.17
C PHE A 64 4.41 19.67 -20.79
N VAL A 65 4.63 18.69 -19.91
CA VAL A 65 5.19 18.93 -18.57
C VAL A 65 6.61 19.50 -18.67
N TYR A 66 7.45 18.91 -19.53
CA TYR A 66 8.82 19.38 -19.73
C TYR A 66 8.87 20.75 -20.42
N ALA A 67 7.97 21.01 -21.37
CA ALA A 67 7.85 22.31 -22.03
C ALA A 67 7.36 23.40 -21.05
N ALA A 68 6.41 23.08 -20.18
CA ALA A 68 5.95 23.98 -19.14
C ALA A 68 7.09 24.36 -18.18
N TRP A 69 7.87 23.37 -17.75
CA TRP A 69 9.07 23.63 -16.95
C TRP A 69 10.11 24.46 -17.70
N GLY A 70 10.37 24.12 -18.96
CA GLY A 70 11.29 24.86 -19.83
C GLY A 70 10.91 26.33 -19.99
N LYS A 71 9.61 26.66 -20.00
CA LYS A 71 9.14 28.06 -20.01
C LYS A 71 9.41 28.82 -18.70
N VAL A 72 9.41 28.13 -17.56
CA VAL A 72 9.59 28.76 -16.24
C VAL A 72 11.08 28.90 -15.89
N VAL A 73 11.87 27.85 -16.16
CA VAL A 73 13.26 27.75 -15.71
C VAL A 73 14.27 27.95 -16.84
N GLY A 74 13.89 27.61 -18.08
CA GLY A 74 14.76 27.64 -19.26
C GLY A 74 14.81 26.30 -19.99
N PHE A 75 15.05 26.35 -21.29
CA PHE A 75 15.17 25.18 -22.18
C PHE A 75 16.61 24.65 -22.27
N ASP A 76 17.37 24.70 -21.19
CA ASP A 76 18.70 24.09 -21.14
C ASP A 76 18.59 22.60 -20.79
N LEU A 77 19.46 21.77 -21.36
CA LEU A 77 19.49 20.33 -21.06
C LEU A 77 19.64 20.05 -19.57
N SER A 78 20.48 20.82 -18.88
CA SER A 78 20.68 20.73 -17.42
C SER A 78 19.39 20.98 -16.65
N SER A 79 18.60 21.99 -17.05
CA SER A 79 17.30 22.31 -16.45
C SER A 79 16.30 21.16 -16.59
N LEU A 80 16.23 20.56 -17.78
CA LEU A 80 15.33 19.44 -18.04
C LEU A 80 15.76 18.15 -17.32
N ARG A 81 17.08 17.90 -17.20
CA ARG A 81 17.62 16.79 -16.41
C ARG A 81 17.29 16.94 -14.93
N ILE A 82 17.36 18.16 -14.39
CA ILE A 82 16.93 18.46 -13.02
C ILE A 82 15.44 18.13 -12.84
N LEU A 83 14.57 18.50 -13.79
CA LEU A 83 13.17 18.11 -13.74
C LEU A 83 12.99 16.59 -13.71
N SER A 84 13.72 15.84 -14.55
CA SER A 84 13.69 14.36 -14.53
C SER A 84 14.08 13.79 -13.16
N LEU A 85 15.10 14.35 -12.51
CA LEU A 85 15.50 13.97 -11.15
C LEU A 85 14.40 14.27 -10.12
N VAL A 86 13.79 15.46 -10.19
CA VAL A 86 12.68 15.85 -9.31
C VAL A 86 11.50 14.89 -9.48
N LEU A 87 11.12 14.56 -10.71
CA LEU A 87 10.04 13.61 -11.00
C LEU A 87 10.38 12.20 -10.51
N ALA A 88 11.63 11.74 -10.70
CA ALA A 88 12.07 10.44 -10.20
C ALA A 88 11.97 10.37 -8.67
N VAL A 89 12.54 11.36 -7.96
CA VAL A 89 12.47 11.42 -6.49
C VAL A 89 11.03 11.50 -6.01
N SER A 90 10.19 12.31 -6.65
CA SER A 90 8.77 12.44 -6.29
C SER A 90 8.02 11.13 -6.49
N THR A 91 8.28 10.42 -7.58
CA THR A 91 7.67 9.11 -7.87
C THR A 91 8.08 8.08 -6.82
N PHE A 92 9.35 8.06 -6.42
CA PHE A 92 9.81 7.21 -5.34
C PHE A 92 9.28 7.61 -3.97
N ALA A 93 8.97 8.89 -3.71
CA ALA A 93 8.41 9.35 -2.43
C ALA A 93 6.98 8.86 -2.19
N LEU A 94 6.17 8.74 -3.27
CA LEU A 94 4.74 8.40 -3.17
C LEU A 94 4.47 7.09 -2.41
N PRO A 95 5.15 5.96 -2.70
CA PRO A 95 4.99 4.73 -1.93
C PRO A 95 5.35 4.87 -0.45
N PHE A 96 6.37 5.68 -0.09
CA PHE A 96 6.76 5.88 1.31
C PHE A 96 5.72 6.68 2.09
N GLY A 97 5.12 7.70 1.45
CA GLY A 97 3.98 8.42 2.02
C GLY A 97 2.74 7.55 2.15
N LEU A 98 2.36 6.84 1.08
CA LEU A 98 1.17 5.99 1.05
C LEU A 98 1.25 4.84 2.06
N ASN A 99 2.40 4.16 2.16
CA ASN A 99 2.58 3.06 3.12
C ASN A 99 2.54 3.55 4.57
N HIS A 100 3.08 4.74 4.86
CA HIS A 100 3.03 5.31 6.21
C HIS A 100 1.58 5.48 6.68
N ASP A 101 0.71 6.01 5.82
CA ASP A 101 -0.70 6.24 6.17
C ASP A 101 -1.48 4.92 6.28
N LEU A 102 -1.21 3.95 5.40
CA LEU A 102 -1.86 2.63 5.45
C LEU A 102 -1.51 1.84 6.72
N HIS A 103 -0.28 1.95 7.23
CA HIS A 103 0.10 1.30 8.49
C HIS A 103 -0.60 1.94 9.70
N HIS A 104 -0.92 3.23 9.64
CA HIS A 104 -1.65 3.89 10.72
C HIS A 104 -3.11 3.43 10.79
N VAL A 105 -3.75 3.25 9.63
CA VAL A 105 -5.15 2.77 9.52
C VAL A 105 -5.27 1.28 9.85
N ARG A 106 -4.23 0.48 9.58
CA ARG A 106 -4.21 -0.98 9.84
C ARG A 106 -3.83 -1.39 11.25
N SER A 107 -3.56 -0.46 12.18
CA SER A 107 -3.41 -0.83 13.59
C SER A 107 -4.79 -1.25 14.10
N PRO A 108 -5.11 -2.56 14.11
CA PRO A 108 -6.48 -2.97 14.34
C PRO A 108 -6.77 -2.62 15.78
N LEU A 109 -7.99 -2.12 15.99
CA LEU A 109 -8.78 -2.34 17.20
C LEU A 109 -8.14 -3.48 18.00
N ARG A 110 -7.30 -3.13 18.98
CA ARG A 110 -7.00 -4.03 20.08
C ARG A 110 -8.35 -4.14 20.76
N CYS A 111 -9.18 -5.04 20.23
CA CYS A 111 -10.38 -5.52 20.84
C CYS A 111 -9.85 -6.16 22.10
N SER A 112 -9.83 -5.32 23.14
CA SER A 112 -9.31 -5.58 24.45
C SER A 112 -9.88 -6.92 24.85
N SER A 113 -9.04 -7.95 24.78
CA SER A 113 -9.29 -9.26 25.34
C SER A 113 -9.27 -9.21 26.87
N ARG A 114 -9.73 -8.10 27.48
CA ARG A 114 -10.48 -8.13 28.73
C ARG A 114 -11.92 -8.61 28.47
N ALA A 115 -12.05 -9.77 27.83
CA ALA A 115 -12.93 -10.78 28.38
C ALA A 115 -12.22 -11.26 29.66
N ARG A 116 -12.22 -10.44 30.72
CA ARG A 116 -13.13 -10.62 31.84
C ARG A 116 -13.18 -12.12 32.15
N ALA A 117 -12.29 -12.48 33.06
CA ALA A 117 -12.30 -13.72 33.80
C ALA A 117 -13.73 -14.22 33.96
N LEU A 118 -14.10 -15.24 33.17
CA LEU A 118 -15.11 -16.18 33.61
C LEU A 118 -14.39 -17.02 34.65
N GLU A 119 -14.48 -16.56 35.90
CA GLU A 119 -14.40 -17.41 37.08
C GLU A 119 -15.20 -18.69 36.79
N PRO A 120 -14.59 -19.88 36.80
CA PRO A 120 -15.35 -21.10 36.92
C PRO A 120 -15.88 -21.14 38.36
N LEU A 121 -17.12 -20.67 38.54
CA LEU A 121 -17.93 -21.02 39.72
C LEU A 121 -17.98 -22.55 39.80
N GLY A 122 -17.51 -23.07 40.93
CA GLY A 122 -17.22 -24.47 41.17
C GLY A 122 -18.33 -25.44 40.75
N ALA A 123 -17.93 -26.46 39.99
CA ALA A 123 -18.68 -27.70 39.87
C ALA A 123 -18.02 -28.73 40.78
N GLY A 124 -18.81 -29.23 41.72
CA GLY A 124 -18.40 -30.09 42.81
C GLY A 124 -17.85 -31.44 42.37
N GLU A 125 -16.95 -31.87 43.23
CA GLU A 125 -16.52 -33.22 43.55
C GLU A 125 -17.63 -34.28 43.46
N SER A 126 -17.45 -35.30 42.61
CA SER A 126 -17.95 -36.66 42.88
C SER A 126 -17.21 -37.69 42.02
N SER A 127 -16.30 -38.41 42.69
CA SER A 127 -16.09 -39.87 42.65
C SER A 127 -16.41 -40.67 41.35
N HIS A 128 -15.33 -41.23 40.78
CA HIS A 128 -15.12 -42.52 40.06
C HIS A 128 -16.21 -43.63 40.16
N PRO A 129 -16.12 -44.77 39.42
CA PRO A 129 -15.33 -45.15 38.23
C PRO A 129 -16.16 -45.91 37.14
N ARG A 130 -15.60 -46.17 35.95
CA ARG A 130 -15.45 -47.53 35.34
C ARG A 130 -15.05 -47.50 33.87
N LEU A 131 -14.05 -48.34 33.60
CA LEU A 131 -13.59 -48.87 32.32
C LEU A 131 -14.74 -49.33 31.41
N LEU A 132 -14.58 -49.12 30.09
CA LEU A 132 -14.65 -50.23 29.13
C LEU A 132 -13.79 -49.93 27.88
N PRO A 133 -13.23 -50.99 27.25
CA PRO A 133 -12.21 -50.92 26.22
C PRO A 133 -12.83 -50.83 24.82
N GLY A 134 -12.14 -50.16 23.90
CA GLY A 134 -12.57 -50.04 22.52
C GLY A 134 -11.44 -49.57 21.60
N VAL A 135 -10.26 -50.17 21.72
CA VAL A 135 -9.15 -49.97 20.78
C VAL A 135 -9.48 -50.75 19.50
N GLY A 136 -10.10 -50.07 18.55
CA GLY A 136 -10.20 -50.54 17.17
C GLY A 136 -8.85 -50.40 16.47
N VAL A 137 -8.11 -51.50 16.38
CA VAL A 137 -6.91 -51.63 15.55
C VAL A 137 -7.34 -51.64 14.08
N VAL A 138 -7.10 -50.55 13.36
CA VAL A 138 -7.21 -50.53 11.89
C VAL A 138 -5.92 -51.07 11.31
N ARG A 139 -5.98 -52.30 10.78
CA ARG A 139 -4.92 -52.90 9.96
C ARG A 139 -4.70 -52.06 8.70
N THR A 140 -3.51 -51.50 8.55
CA THR A 140 -3.01 -50.97 7.27
C THR A 140 -2.56 -52.14 6.39
N LEU A 141 -3.21 -52.32 5.24
CA LEU A 141 -2.69 -53.15 4.14
C LEU A 141 -1.53 -52.41 3.46
N PRO A 142 -0.42 -53.09 3.10
CA PRO A 142 0.63 -52.49 2.30
C PRO A 142 0.20 -52.52 0.82
N GLY A 143 0.35 -51.40 0.11
CA GLY A 143 0.36 -51.42 -1.36
C GLY A 143 -0.80 -50.73 -2.09
N ALA A 144 -1.47 -49.74 -1.50
CA ALA A 144 -2.37 -48.87 -2.26
C ALA A 144 -2.02 -47.40 -2.03
N ALA A 145 -1.37 -46.80 -3.03
CA ALA A 145 -1.21 -45.35 -3.11
C ALA A 145 -2.58 -44.72 -3.36
N VAL A 146 -3.23 -44.25 -2.30
CA VAL A 146 -4.43 -43.41 -2.41
C VAL A 146 -3.97 -42.01 -2.76
N VAL A 147 -3.98 -41.70 -4.06
CA VAL A 147 -3.88 -40.31 -4.55
C VAL A 147 -5.16 -39.59 -4.10
N ARG A 148 -5.06 -38.88 -2.98
CA ARG A 148 -6.13 -38.01 -2.48
C ARG A 148 -6.13 -36.74 -3.32
N LEU A 149 -6.85 -36.77 -4.44
CA LEU A 149 -7.18 -35.54 -5.18
C LEU A 149 -8.05 -34.67 -4.26
N SER A 150 -7.43 -33.65 -3.68
CA SER A 150 -8.14 -32.60 -2.96
C SER A 150 -9.01 -31.86 -3.96
N THR A 151 -10.29 -32.20 -4.01
CA THR A 151 -11.30 -31.40 -4.69
C THR A 151 -11.36 -30.04 -4.00
N TRP A 152 -10.87 -29.02 -4.70
CA TRP A 152 -10.97 -27.64 -4.29
C TRP A 152 -12.45 -27.24 -4.30
N SER A 153 -13.06 -27.26 -3.10
CA SER A 153 -14.39 -26.75 -2.86
C SER A 153 -14.30 -25.24 -2.65
N PRO A 154 -14.95 -24.40 -3.47
CA PRO A 154 -15.01 -22.96 -3.23
C PRO A 154 -15.94 -22.75 -2.03
N ARG A 155 -15.33 -22.63 -0.85
CA ARG A 155 -16.03 -22.31 0.39
C ARG A 155 -16.51 -20.86 0.31
N ARG A 156 -17.67 -20.64 -0.29
CA ARG A 156 -18.55 -19.51 0.00
C ARG A 156 -19.13 -19.72 1.39
N ASP A 157 -18.52 -19.11 2.39
CA ASP A 157 -19.16 -18.79 3.66
C ASP A 157 -18.57 -17.44 4.10
N ARG A 158 -19.36 -16.37 3.97
CA ARG A 158 -20.31 -15.87 4.98
C ARG A 158 -19.63 -14.93 5.98
N GLY A 159 -20.14 -13.69 5.98
CA GLY A 159 -20.19 -12.87 7.17
C GLY A 159 -19.00 -11.94 7.35
N ILE A 160 -19.00 -10.83 6.61
CA ILE A 160 -18.51 -9.57 7.16
C ILE A 160 -19.47 -9.24 8.32
N ARG A 161 -19.18 -9.73 9.53
CA ARG A 161 -19.67 -9.12 10.76
C ARG A 161 -18.56 -8.25 11.28
N ALA A 162 -18.80 -6.94 11.21
CA ALA A 162 -18.02 -5.95 11.93
C ALA A 162 -18.14 -6.19 13.45
N PRO A 163 -17.03 -6.22 14.20
CA PRO A 163 -16.99 -5.97 15.64
C PRO A 163 -16.60 -4.49 15.86
N CYS A 164 -17.11 -3.67 16.77
CA CYS A 164 -18.05 -3.80 17.87
C CYS A 164 -18.67 -2.40 18.05
N ASP A 165 -19.98 -2.29 17.89
CA ASP A 165 -20.73 -1.15 18.41
C ASP A 165 -21.72 -1.72 19.42
N GLU A 166 -21.25 -1.91 20.65
CA GLU A 166 -22.05 -2.46 21.73
C GLU A 166 -22.27 -1.39 22.80
N GLY A 167 -23.43 -0.73 22.67
CA GLY A 167 -24.22 -0.35 23.83
C GLY A 167 -23.87 0.98 24.49
N ARG A 168 -24.08 2.10 23.78
CA ARG A 168 -24.52 3.33 24.46
C ARG A 168 -26.00 3.19 24.83
N ILE A 169 -26.28 2.42 25.88
CA ILE A 169 -27.58 2.46 26.56
C ILE A 169 -27.67 3.82 27.25
N MET A 170 -28.29 4.79 26.57
CA MET A 170 -28.82 6.00 27.18
C MET A 170 -29.88 5.56 28.18
N SER A 171 -29.53 5.46 29.46
CA SER A 171 -30.49 5.41 30.54
C SER A 171 -31.09 6.81 30.69
N THR A 172 -32.15 7.07 29.93
CA THR A 172 -33.01 8.23 30.12
C THR A 172 -33.66 8.09 31.49
N ARG A 173 -33.06 8.72 32.50
CA ARG A 173 -33.60 8.82 33.85
C ARG A 173 -34.84 9.73 33.77
N LEU A 174 -36.01 9.15 33.53
CA LEU A 174 -37.31 9.77 33.75
C LEU A 174 -37.38 10.17 35.23
N ARG A 175 -37.22 11.47 35.51
CA ARG A 175 -37.65 12.05 36.79
C ARG A 175 -39.18 12.07 36.77
N HIS A 176 -39.79 11.16 37.51
CA HIS A 176 -41.16 11.36 38.00
C HIS A 176 -41.16 12.61 38.88
N GLY A 177 -42.11 13.49 38.58
CA GLY A 177 -42.40 14.64 39.42
C GLY A 177 -43.06 14.17 40.70
N ASP A 178 -42.51 14.64 41.81
CA ASP A 178 -43.25 14.70 43.07
C ASP A 178 -44.12 15.96 43.03
N ALA A 179 -45.42 15.72 43.06
CA ALA A 179 -46.42 16.69 43.46
C ALA A 179 -46.90 16.27 44.85
N VAL A 180 -46.58 17.06 45.88
CA VAL A 180 -47.45 17.50 46.99
C VAL A 180 -46.83 18.77 47.58
#